data_AF-A0A1A8S464-F1
#
_entry.id   AF-A0A1A8S464-F1
#
_cell.length_a   1.000
_cell.length_b   1.000
_cell.length_c   1.000
_cell.angle_alpha   90.00
_cell.angle_beta   90.00
_cell.angle_gamma   90.00
#
_symmetry.space_group_name_H-M   'P 1'
#
loop_
_entity.id
_entity.type
_entity.pdbx_description
1 polymer ?
#
loop_
_entity_poly.entity_id
_entity_poly.type
_entity_poly.pdbx_seq_one_letter_code
_entity_poly.pdbx_strand_id
1 'polypeptide(L)'
;KKKQCRSVGVRFVDSLGLDLENVRLFKSEEDPFVPYHVTFRLLMGAEMTDGRHLEISLPYLKPDFAKQPGDQPRFLHRLHEQKVCLERILCFELGIIGITQVVNLDFQKDVTVRYSFTGWKSFAETKASWVSSITKTWEGGGGEFSCDTFRFHLPVLPIPQPGSS
;
A
#
# COMPACT_ATOMS: atom_id res chain seq x y z
N LYS A 1 48.97 -43.38 31.91
CA LYS A 1 47.89 -42.58 32.56
C LYS A 1 47.33 -41.60 31.53
N LYS A 2 46.16 -41.87 30.92
CA LYS A 2 45.51 -40.94 29.97
C LYS A 2 44.61 -39.99 30.77
N LYS A 3 44.87 -38.68 30.72
CA LYS A 3 43.94 -37.66 31.25
C LYS A 3 42.96 -37.29 30.14
N GLN A 4 41.69 -37.62 30.34
CA GLN A 4 40.60 -37.28 29.42
C GLN A 4 40.09 -35.88 29.81
N CYS A 5 40.43 -34.85 29.03
CA CYS A 5 39.77 -33.55 29.16
C CYS A 5 38.33 -33.70 28.67
N ARG A 6 37.36 -33.59 29.59
CA ARG A 6 35.95 -33.47 29.25
C ARG A 6 35.76 -32.13 28.56
N SER A 7 35.35 -32.09 27.29
CA SER A 7 34.93 -30.84 26.68
C SER A 7 33.64 -30.40 27.36
N VAL A 8 33.68 -29.24 27.99
CA VAL A 8 32.47 -28.59 28.52
C VAL A 8 31.84 -27.86 27.35
N GLY A 9 30.82 -28.47 26.76
CA GLY A 9 30.01 -27.85 25.71
C GLY A 9 28.81 -27.14 26.32
N VAL A 10 28.61 -25.88 25.95
CA VAL A 10 27.38 -25.14 26.26
C VAL A 10 26.35 -25.44 25.17
N ARG A 11 25.12 -25.73 25.57
CA ARG A 11 23.97 -26.03 24.70
C ARG A 11 22.82 -25.13 25.10
N PHE A 12 22.18 -24.53 24.11
CA PHE A 12 21.05 -23.64 24.31
C PHE A 12 19.75 -24.44 24.16
N VAL A 13 18.89 -24.35 25.17
CA VAL A 13 17.61 -25.07 25.26
C VAL A 13 16.48 -24.10 25.59
N ASP A 14 15.24 -24.46 25.25
CA ASP A 14 14.06 -23.66 25.60
C ASP A 14 13.67 -23.80 27.07
N SER A 15 12.59 -23.14 27.50
CA SER A 15 12.10 -23.21 28.89
C SER A 15 11.62 -24.60 29.33
N LEU A 16 11.53 -25.56 28.41
CA LEU A 16 11.20 -26.96 28.68
C LEU A 16 12.45 -27.87 28.63
N GLY A 17 13.63 -27.32 28.34
CA GLY A 17 14.89 -28.06 28.31
C GLY A 17 15.15 -28.81 27.00
N LEU A 18 14.43 -28.48 25.92
CA LEU A 18 14.62 -29.07 24.60
C LEU A 18 15.59 -28.23 23.76
N ASP A 19 16.38 -28.90 22.90
CA ASP A 19 17.34 -28.22 22.01
C ASP A 19 16.64 -27.18 21.14
N LEU A 20 17.16 -25.94 21.15
CA LEU A 20 16.56 -24.80 20.46
C LEU A 20 16.87 -24.88 18.94
N GLU A 21 16.34 -25.89 18.25
CA GLU A 21 16.61 -26.10 16.82
C GLU A 21 15.34 -25.89 15.98
N ASN A 22 15.25 -24.74 15.32
CA ASN A 22 14.46 -24.62 14.09
C ASN A 22 15.42 -24.43 12.91
N VAL A 23 16.19 -25.47 12.62
CA VAL A 23 17.01 -25.51 11.39
C VAL A 23 16.09 -25.91 10.25
N ARG A 24 15.64 -24.92 9.47
CA ARG A 24 15.05 -25.17 8.15
C ARG A 24 16.19 -25.51 7.20
N LEU A 25 16.32 -26.79 6.90
CA LEU A 25 17.27 -27.29 5.91
C LEU A 25 16.71 -26.98 4.51
N PHE A 26 17.14 -25.87 3.91
CA PHE A 26 16.83 -25.58 2.51
C PHE A 26 17.62 -26.57 1.65
N LYS A 27 16.94 -27.52 1.02
CA LYS A 27 17.56 -28.41 0.03
C LYS A 27 17.76 -27.61 -1.25
N SER A 28 18.94 -27.68 -1.86
CA SER A 28 19.23 -26.95 -3.10
C SER A 28 18.39 -27.41 -4.30
N GLU A 29 17.67 -28.53 -4.17
CA GLU A 29 16.72 -29.07 -5.16
C GLU A 29 15.27 -28.63 -4.92
N GLU A 30 14.98 -27.94 -3.82
CA GLU A 30 13.64 -27.47 -3.47
C GLU A 30 13.55 -25.98 -3.86
N ASP A 31 12.70 -25.66 -4.84
CA ASP A 31 12.54 -24.29 -5.31
C ASP A 31 12.13 -23.41 -4.12
N PRO A 32 12.86 -22.31 -3.83
CA PRO A 32 12.58 -21.51 -2.66
C PRO A 32 11.14 -21.00 -2.74
N PHE A 33 10.31 -21.37 -1.77
CA PHE A 33 8.96 -20.83 -1.66
C PHE A 33 9.08 -19.36 -1.25
N VAL A 34 9.23 -18.49 -2.24
CA VAL A 34 9.25 -17.05 -2.06
C VAL A 34 7.80 -16.60 -1.91
N PRO A 35 7.40 -16.08 -0.73
CA PRO A 35 6.05 -15.58 -0.56
C PRO A 35 5.74 -14.50 -1.60
N TYR A 36 4.52 -14.50 -2.13
CA TYR A 36 4.10 -13.56 -3.18
C TYR A 36 4.38 -12.09 -2.85
N HIS A 37 4.33 -11.69 -1.58
CA HIS A 37 4.63 -10.32 -1.17
C HIS A 37 6.13 -9.95 -1.29
N VAL A 38 7.03 -10.94 -1.24
CA VAL A 38 8.48 -10.76 -1.39
C VAL A 38 8.84 -10.62 -2.87
N THR A 39 8.33 -11.52 -3.73
CA THR A 39 8.51 -11.37 -5.18
C THR A 39 7.90 -10.05 -5.65
N PHE A 40 6.70 -9.70 -5.18
CA PHE A 40 6.05 -8.43 -5.48
C PHE A 40 6.89 -7.23 -5.04
N ARG A 41 7.44 -7.21 -3.82
CA ARG A 41 8.33 -6.13 -3.35
C ARG A 41 9.61 -6.01 -4.17
N LEU A 42 10.26 -7.13 -4.50
CA LEU A 42 11.48 -7.15 -5.30
C LEU A 42 11.22 -6.61 -6.72
N LEU A 43 10.12 -7.02 -7.35
CA LEU A 43 9.68 -6.50 -8.64
C LEU A 43 9.37 -5.00 -8.58
N MET A 44 8.66 -4.54 -7.55
CA MET A 44 8.41 -3.10 -7.37
C MET A 44 9.69 -2.29 -7.14
N GLY A 45 10.67 -2.86 -6.44
CA GLY A 45 11.98 -2.22 -6.22
C GLY A 45 12.80 -2.09 -7.50
N ALA A 46 12.73 -3.08 -8.40
CA ALA A 46 13.35 -3.02 -9.72
C ALA A 46 12.67 -1.96 -10.62
N GLU A 47 11.34 -1.81 -10.52
CA GLU A 47 10.55 -0.88 -11.35
C GLU A 47 10.76 0.60 -11.04
N MET A 48 11.06 0.98 -9.78
CA MET A 48 11.43 2.37 -9.48
C MET A 48 12.76 2.78 -10.15
N THR A 49 13.52 1.82 -10.70
CA THR A 49 14.82 2.06 -11.32
C THR A 49 14.86 1.90 -12.85
N ASP A 50 13.93 1.18 -13.50
CA ASP A 50 14.02 0.92 -14.97
C ASP A 50 12.69 0.86 -15.78
N GLY A 51 11.50 1.00 -15.18
CA GLY A 51 10.24 1.21 -15.93
C GLY A 51 9.87 0.15 -16.99
N ARG A 52 10.04 -1.14 -16.73
CA ARG A 52 9.70 -2.25 -17.64
C ARG A 52 8.52 -3.08 -17.12
N HIS A 53 7.53 -3.28 -18.01
CA HIS A 53 6.27 -3.97 -17.77
C HIS A 53 6.41 -5.39 -17.19
N LEU A 54 5.56 -5.72 -16.20
CA LEU A 54 5.51 -7.04 -15.54
C LEU A 54 4.86 -8.11 -16.42
N GLU A 55 5.25 -9.37 -16.23
CA GLU A 55 4.69 -10.57 -16.88
C GLU A 55 3.65 -11.31 -16.00
N ILE A 56 3.20 -10.68 -14.91
CA ILE A 56 2.17 -11.23 -14.01
C ILE A 56 0.86 -10.48 -14.25
N SER A 57 -0.12 -11.14 -14.90
CA SER A 57 -1.46 -10.59 -15.09
C SER A 57 -2.21 -10.51 -13.76
N LEU A 58 -2.03 -9.41 -13.03
CA LEU A 58 -2.85 -9.07 -11.88
C LEU A 58 -4.25 -8.67 -12.37
N PRO A 59 -5.33 -9.02 -11.65
CA PRO A 59 -6.68 -8.61 -12.05
C PRO A 59 -6.74 -7.08 -12.10
N TYR A 60 -6.95 -6.54 -13.31
CA TYR A 60 -7.05 -5.10 -13.52
C TYR A 60 -8.29 -4.58 -12.79
N LEU A 61 -8.09 -3.87 -11.68
CA LEU A 61 -9.18 -3.19 -11.00
C LEU A 61 -9.68 -2.06 -11.91
N LYS A 62 -11.00 -1.95 -12.09
CA LYS A 62 -11.61 -0.81 -12.78
C LYS A 62 -12.40 0.02 -11.77
N PRO A 63 -12.26 1.36 -11.79
CA PRO A 63 -13.12 2.21 -10.98
C PRO A 63 -14.59 2.05 -11.42
N ASP A 64 -15.49 1.92 -10.45
CA ASP A 64 -16.94 1.80 -10.70
C ASP A 64 -17.64 3.17 -10.77
N PHE A 65 -16.88 4.26 -10.88
CA PHE A 65 -17.44 5.59 -11.05
C PHE A 65 -17.82 5.83 -12.53
N ALA A 66 -19.03 6.33 -12.79
CA ALA A 66 -19.44 6.70 -14.15
C ALA A 66 -18.56 7.81 -14.77
N LYS A 67 -18.05 8.72 -13.92
CA LYS A 67 -17.01 9.71 -14.23
C LYS A 67 -16.09 9.84 -13.02
N GLN A 68 -14.83 10.23 -13.26
CA GLN A 68 -13.89 10.48 -12.17
C GLN A 68 -14.47 11.48 -11.14
N PRO A 69 -14.23 11.30 -9.84
CA PRO A 69 -14.81 12.14 -8.79
C PRO A 69 -14.61 13.66 -8.99
N GLY A 70 -13.44 14.06 -9.51
CA GLY A 70 -13.08 15.44 -9.85
C GLY A 70 -13.87 16.04 -11.02
N ASP A 71 -14.35 15.19 -11.93
CA ASP A 71 -15.07 15.60 -13.14
C ASP A 71 -16.60 15.58 -12.93
N GLN A 72 -17.06 15.25 -11.73
CA GLN A 72 -18.46 15.31 -11.34
C GLN A 72 -18.92 16.77 -11.17
N PRO A 73 -20.15 17.14 -11.58
CA PRO A 73 -20.66 18.50 -11.42
C PRO A 73 -20.53 19.00 -9.99
N ARG A 74 -20.28 20.29 -9.80
CA ARG A 74 -20.12 20.92 -8.47
C ARG A 74 -18.98 20.33 -7.63
N PHE A 75 -17.92 19.80 -8.25
CA PHE A 75 -16.75 19.30 -7.50
C PHE A 75 -16.15 20.37 -6.58
N LEU A 76 -15.98 21.60 -7.07
CA LEU A 76 -15.43 22.70 -6.25
C LEU A 76 -16.31 23.04 -5.05
N HIS A 77 -17.64 22.98 -5.22
CA HIS A 77 -18.59 23.16 -4.12
C HIS A 77 -18.42 22.08 -3.05
N ARG A 78 -18.41 20.80 -3.46
CA ARG A 78 -18.19 19.68 -2.53
C ARG A 78 -16.84 19.78 -1.83
N LEU A 79 -15.78 20.12 -2.56
CA LEU A 79 -14.45 20.30 -2.00
C LEU A 79 -14.43 21.41 -0.93
N HIS A 80 -15.09 22.53 -1.20
CA HIS A 80 -15.19 23.61 -0.24
C HIS A 80 -16.02 23.25 0.99
N GLU A 81 -17.11 22.49 0.84
CA GLU A 81 -17.94 22.05 1.98
C GLU A 81 -17.25 20.97 2.82
N GLN A 82 -16.73 19.93 2.16
CA GLN A 82 -16.18 18.75 2.82
C GLN A 82 -14.70 18.92 3.22
N LYS A 83 -14.04 19.98 2.74
CA LYS A 83 -12.61 20.30 2.92
C LYS A 83 -11.63 19.29 2.32
N VAL A 84 -12.08 18.09 2.00
CA VAL A 84 -11.31 17.05 1.34
C VAL A 84 -12.21 16.32 0.35
N CYS A 85 -11.72 16.08 -0.86
CA CYS A 85 -12.43 15.30 -1.87
C CYS A 85 -11.43 14.47 -2.67
N LEU A 86 -11.80 13.22 -2.96
CA LEU A 86 -11.12 12.43 -3.98
C LEU A 86 -11.33 13.11 -5.33
N GLU A 87 -10.26 13.27 -6.11
CA GLU A 87 -10.31 13.85 -7.45
C GLU A 87 -10.20 12.76 -8.51
N ARG A 88 -9.18 11.89 -8.42
CA ARG A 88 -8.92 10.85 -9.43
C ARG A 88 -8.50 9.54 -8.80
N ILE A 89 -8.86 8.46 -9.48
CA ILE A 89 -8.37 7.11 -9.24
C ILE A 89 -7.80 6.57 -10.55
N LEU A 90 -6.56 6.08 -10.47
CA LEU A 90 -5.82 5.41 -11.52
C LEU A 90 -5.55 3.99 -11.05
N CYS A 91 -6.08 3.01 -11.80
CA CYS A 91 -5.82 1.61 -11.56
C CYS A 91 -4.79 1.10 -12.58
N PHE A 92 -3.84 0.31 -12.09
CA PHE A 92 -2.80 -0.35 -12.86
C PHE A 92 -2.57 -1.74 -12.25
N GLU A 93 -1.80 -2.57 -12.94
CA GLU A 93 -1.57 -3.95 -12.53
C GLU A 93 -1.10 -4.06 -11.08
N LEU A 94 -0.19 -3.17 -10.67
CA LEU A 94 0.46 -3.21 -9.35
C LEU A 94 -0.32 -2.50 -8.23
N GLY A 95 -1.43 -1.83 -8.50
CA GLY A 95 -1.99 -0.94 -7.49
C GLY A 95 -3.09 0.01 -7.94
N ILE A 96 -3.49 0.83 -6.96
CA ILE A 96 -4.31 2.01 -7.18
C ILE A 96 -3.52 3.25 -6.74
N ILE A 97 -3.46 4.25 -7.60
CA ILE A 97 -3.05 5.61 -7.25
C ILE A 97 -4.31 6.46 -7.15
N GLY A 98 -4.41 7.20 -6.06
CA GLY A 98 -5.45 8.22 -5.92
C GLY A 98 -4.89 9.61 -5.73
N ILE A 99 -5.60 10.57 -6.30
CA ILE A 99 -5.34 12.01 -6.17
C ILE A 99 -6.48 12.61 -5.36
N THR A 100 -6.15 13.31 -4.30
CA THR A 100 -7.09 13.95 -3.37
C THR A 100 -6.81 15.44 -3.31
N GLN A 101 -7.86 16.24 -3.31
CA GLN A 101 -7.80 17.69 -3.11
C GLN A 101 -8.20 18.00 -1.68
N VAL A 102 -7.45 18.87 -1.02
CA VAL A 102 -7.67 19.30 0.37
C VAL A 102 -7.66 20.82 0.43
N VAL A 103 -8.68 21.45 0.98
CA VAL A 103 -8.69 22.91 1.19
C VAL A 103 -7.57 23.28 2.15
N ASN A 104 -6.76 24.27 1.78
CA ASN A 104 -5.60 24.66 2.55
C ASN A 104 -5.99 25.63 3.68
N LEU A 105 -6.44 25.05 4.80
CA LEU A 105 -6.85 25.78 6.00
C LEU A 105 -5.70 26.02 7.00
N ASP A 106 -4.69 25.14 6.98
CA ASP A 106 -3.53 25.18 7.89
C ASP A 106 -2.32 24.57 7.17
N PHE A 107 -1.10 24.96 7.51
CA PHE A 107 0.11 24.39 6.91
C PHE A 107 0.22 22.89 7.15
N GLN A 108 -0.01 22.42 8.39
CA GLN A 108 0.17 21.02 8.75
C GLN A 108 -1.10 20.23 8.45
N LYS A 109 -0.98 19.23 7.56
CA LYS A 109 -2.09 18.35 7.17
C LYS A 109 -1.66 16.91 7.24
N ASP A 110 -2.49 16.08 7.86
CA ASP A 110 -2.31 14.64 7.87
C ASP A 110 -3.47 13.99 7.11
N VAL A 111 -3.18 13.52 5.89
CA VAL A 111 -4.17 12.95 4.98
C VAL A 111 -3.99 11.45 4.96
N THR A 112 -5.00 10.72 5.41
CA THR A 112 -4.98 9.25 5.50
C THR A 112 -6.15 8.68 4.72
N VAL A 113 -5.88 7.66 3.90
CA VAL A 113 -6.89 6.94 3.14
C VAL A 113 -7.15 5.60 3.80
N ARG A 114 -8.42 5.35 4.13
CA ARG A 114 -8.89 4.09 4.70
C ARG A 114 -9.61 3.27 3.64
N TYR A 115 -9.27 2.00 3.52
CA TYR A 115 -9.82 1.09 2.53
C TYR A 115 -10.11 -0.30 3.12
N SER A 116 -10.98 -1.07 2.47
CA SER A 116 -11.41 -2.39 2.94
C SER A 116 -11.70 -3.33 1.77
N PHE A 117 -11.36 -4.62 1.94
CA PHE A 117 -11.74 -5.72 1.05
C PHE A 117 -12.82 -6.63 1.66
N THR A 118 -13.32 -6.30 2.85
CA THR A 118 -14.20 -7.16 3.66
C THR A 118 -15.55 -6.50 3.95
N GLY A 119 -15.93 -5.49 3.15
CA GLY A 119 -17.14 -4.71 3.40
C GLY A 119 -17.07 -3.96 4.74
N TRP A 120 -15.90 -3.40 5.07
CA TRP A 120 -15.62 -2.65 6.30
C TRP A 120 -15.56 -3.44 7.61
N LYS A 121 -15.62 -4.77 7.59
CA LYS A 121 -15.35 -5.61 8.79
C LYS A 121 -13.92 -5.46 9.30
N SER A 122 -12.98 -5.26 8.37
CA SER A 122 -11.61 -4.87 8.62
C SER A 122 -11.23 -3.76 7.65
N PHE A 123 -10.25 -2.94 8.03
CA PHE A 123 -9.74 -1.88 7.18
C PHE A 123 -8.22 -1.78 7.29
N ALA A 124 -7.62 -1.20 6.25
CA ALA A 124 -6.25 -0.78 6.24
C ALA A 124 -6.18 0.72 5.94
N GLU A 125 -5.07 1.33 6.32
CA GLU A 125 -4.82 2.76 6.14
C GLU A 125 -3.52 2.98 5.39
N THR A 126 -3.50 4.00 4.54
CA THR A 126 -2.29 4.50 3.89
C THR A 126 -2.21 6.01 4.04
N LYS A 127 -1.01 6.54 4.24
CA LYS A 127 -0.78 7.99 4.29
C LYS A 127 -0.69 8.52 2.86
N ALA A 128 -1.32 9.67 2.62
CA ALA A 128 -1.16 10.40 1.37
C ALA A 128 0.00 11.39 1.52
N SER A 129 0.79 11.52 0.46
CA SER A 129 1.90 12.48 0.38
C SER A 129 1.41 13.75 -0.31
N TRP A 130 1.80 14.90 0.23
CA TRP A 130 1.58 16.18 -0.44
C TRP A 130 2.34 16.23 -1.78
N VAL A 131 1.74 16.87 -2.78
CA VAL A 131 2.29 17.00 -4.14
C VAL A 131 2.47 18.45 -4.52
N SER A 132 1.42 19.26 -4.38
CA SER A 132 1.41 20.65 -4.81
C SER A 132 0.28 21.44 -4.16
N SER A 133 0.35 22.77 -4.26
CA SER A 133 -0.71 23.69 -3.87
C SER A 133 -1.21 24.46 -5.10
N ILE A 134 -2.51 24.71 -5.17
CA ILE A 134 -3.17 25.44 -6.25
C ILE A 134 -4.25 26.36 -5.72
N THR A 135 -4.31 27.59 -6.21
CA THR A 135 -5.43 28.50 -5.96
C THR A 135 -6.52 28.23 -6.99
N LYS A 136 -7.75 28.05 -6.51
CA LYS A 136 -8.93 27.80 -7.35
C LYS A 136 -9.91 28.95 -7.22
N THR A 137 -10.43 29.39 -8.35
CA THR A 137 -11.50 30.38 -8.40
C THR A 137 -12.85 29.69 -8.19
N TRP A 138 -13.69 30.26 -7.35
CA TRP A 138 -15.04 29.78 -7.11
C TRP A 138 -15.94 30.01 -8.34
N GLU A 139 -16.70 28.98 -8.74
CA GLU A 139 -17.71 29.12 -9.78
C GLU A 139 -18.84 30.05 -9.30
N GLY A 140 -18.93 31.25 -9.88
CA GLY A 140 -19.94 32.27 -9.54
C GLY A 140 -19.39 33.59 -8.99
N GLY A 141 -18.08 33.85 -9.10
CA GLY A 141 -17.48 35.13 -8.70
C GLY A 141 -17.29 35.32 -7.19
N GLY A 142 -17.46 34.25 -6.41
CA GLY A 142 -17.45 34.25 -4.94
C GLY A 142 -16.07 34.25 -4.27
N GLY A 143 -15.00 34.57 -5.01
CA GLY A 143 -13.63 34.62 -4.50
C GLY A 143 -12.77 33.40 -4.87
N GLU A 144 -11.54 33.39 -4.37
CA GLU A 144 -10.55 32.32 -4.58
C GLU A 144 -10.29 31.57 -3.27
N PHE A 145 -9.95 30.29 -3.37
CA PHE A 145 -9.49 29.49 -2.24
C PHE A 145 -8.34 28.58 -2.64
N SER A 146 -7.39 28.39 -1.73
CA SER A 146 -6.23 27.52 -1.93
C SER A 146 -6.55 26.06 -1.59
N CYS A 147 -6.02 25.15 -2.39
CA CYS A 147 -6.13 23.71 -2.23
C CYS A 147 -4.77 23.05 -2.36
N ASP A 148 -4.56 21.99 -1.61
CA ASP A 148 -3.42 21.10 -1.76
C ASP A 148 -3.82 19.81 -2.44
N THR A 149 -2.93 19.32 -3.29
CA THR A 149 -3.04 18.02 -3.94
C THR A 149 -2.23 17.01 -3.14
N PHE A 150 -2.89 15.92 -2.75
CA PHE A 150 -2.28 14.77 -2.08
C PHE A 150 -2.39 13.54 -2.96
N ARG A 151 -1.35 12.69 -2.95
CA ARG A 151 -1.30 11.41 -3.66
C ARG A 151 -1.13 10.27 -2.68
N PHE A 152 -1.91 9.20 -2.86
CA PHE A 152 -1.75 7.96 -2.11
C PHE A 152 -1.62 6.77 -3.05
N HIS A 153 -1.07 5.68 -2.51
CA HIS A 153 -0.93 4.40 -3.19
C HIS A 153 -1.57 3.30 -2.34
N LEU A 154 -2.45 2.51 -2.95
CA LEU A 154 -2.99 1.29 -2.36
C LEU A 154 -2.34 0.09 -3.06
N PRO A 155 -1.63 -0.78 -2.34
CA PRO A 155 -1.16 -2.02 -2.93
C PRO A 155 -2.37 -2.88 -3.29
N VAL A 156 -2.41 -3.43 -4.51
CA VAL A 156 -3.38 -4.49 -4.84
C VAL A 156 -2.93 -5.73 -4.08
N LEU A 157 -3.63 -6.07 -3.00
CA LEU A 157 -3.48 -7.39 -2.39
C LEU A 157 -4.05 -8.41 -3.38
N PRO A 158 -3.35 -9.54 -3.66
CA PRO A 158 -3.96 -10.62 -4.42
C PRO A 158 -5.23 -11.03 -3.67
N ILE A 159 -6.39 -10.83 -4.30
CA ILE A 159 -7.66 -11.28 -3.77
C ILE A 159 -7.54 -12.80 -3.63
N PRO A 160 -7.66 -13.38 -2.43
CA PRO A 160 -7.69 -14.83 -2.29
C PRO A 160 -8.89 -15.32 -3.10
N GLN A 161 -8.62 -16.09 -4.16
CA GLN A 161 -9.66 -16.78 -4.91
C GLN A 161 -10.44 -17.66 -3.91
N PRO A 162 -11.77 -17.52 -3.79
CA PRO A 162 -12.55 -18.47 -3.01
C PRO A 162 -12.48 -19.84 -3.71
N GLY A 163 -11.62 -20.73 -3.25
CA GLY A 163 -11.56 -22.11 -3.76
C GLY A 163 -10.22 -22.85 -3.71
N SER A 164 -9.14 -22.30 -3.17
CA SER A 164 -7.92 -23.10 -2.96
C SER A 164 -8.02 -23.90 -1.66
N SER A 165 -8.64 -25.08 -1.75
CA SER A 165 -8.51 -26.19 -0.79
C SER A 165 -8.29 -27.48 -1.55
#